data_AF-A0A2E6V841-F1
#
_entry.id   AF-A0A2E6V841-F1
#
_cell.length_a   1.000
_cell.length_b   1.000
_cell.length_c   1.000
_cell.angle_alpha   90.00
_cell.angle_beta   90.00
_cell.angle_gamma   90.00
#
_symmetry.space_group_name_H-M   'P 1'
#
loop_
_entity.id
_entity.type
_entity.pdbx_description
1 polymer ?
#
loop_
_entity_poly.entity_id
_entity_poly.type
_entity_poly.pdbx_seq_one_letter_code
_entity_poly.pdbx_strand_id
1 'polypeptide(L)'
;MDGIRIILIVIAALIIIVNLFINFSNIFRIVSYCFKSNTLNQYWSLFFKNCVSGRALISSIFAIIIAVVIFIIITPFVLFRRATIGKKTAALIEEGILFEYQDLNLSDKNVHFNSNLESLTGISLTNDLAATGNVKIDATLVISEIQTKVQAEDKTFSFKAMHNITLNDGKDAIVPVFITIDQKSHPVYFVYNEMHKNQFNKINSKLYNRGFKSIYFSILPM
;
A
#
# COMPACT_ATOMS: atom_id res chain seq x y z
N MET A 1 -1.25 46.48 47.29
CA MET A 1 -0.94 46.36 45.84
C MET A 1 -0.08 45.15 45.52
N ASP A 2 0.76 44.66 46.45
CA ASP A 2 1.66 43.52 46.16
C ASP A 2 0.97 42.15 46.09
N GLY A 3 -0.09 41.91 46.87
CA GLY A 3 -0.85 40.65 46.79
C GLY A 3 -1.51 40.41 45.44
N ILE A 4 -2.04 41.45 44.80
CA ILE A 4 -2.65 41.36 43.45
C ILE A 4 -1.58 41.10 42.38
N ARG A 5 -0.38 41.70 42.52
CA ARG A 5 0.75 41.46 41.61
C ARG A 5 1.23 40.00 41.67
N ILE A 6 1.36 39.44 42.88
CA ILE A 6 1.77 38.04 43.07
C ILE A 6 0.74 37.09 42.43
N ILE A 7 -0.55 37.33 42.66
CA ILE A 7 -1.63 36.51 42.07
C ILE A 7 -1.60 36.58 40.53
N LEU A 8 -1.40 37.77 39.95
CA LEU A 8 -1.31 37.92 38.49
C LEU A 8 -0.10 37.20 37.88
N ILE A 9 1.04 37.19 38.57
CA ILE A 9 2.24 36.46 38.14
C ILE A 9 1.98 34.94 38.17
N VAL A 10 1.34 34.44 39.23
CA VAL A 10 0.99 33.01 39.35
C VAL A 10 0.01 32.58 38.24
N ILE A 11 -1.01 33.39 37.95
CA ILE A 11 -1.97 33.11 36.88
C ILE A 11 -1.26 33.12 35.51
N ALA A 12 -0.39 34.10 35.26
CA ALA A 12 0.38 34.17 34.01
C ALA A 12 1.30 32.94 33.84
N ALA A 13 1.96 32.49 34.92
CA ALA A 13 2.80 31.29 34.90
C ALA A 13 1.99 30.02 34.60
N LEU A 14 0.81 29.87 35.21
CA LEU A 14 -0.09 28.73 34.95
C LEU A 14 -0.55 28.68 33.49
N ILE A 15 -0.91 29.83 32.89
CA ILE A 15 -1.32 29.91 31.48
C ILE A 15 -0.17 29.45 30.56
N ILE A 16 1.07 29.83 30.86
CA ILE A 16 2.24 29.40 30.08
C ILE A 16 2.45 27.88 30.19
N ILE A 17 2.34 27.31 31.40
CA ILE A 17 2.50 25.88 31.63
C ILE A 17 1.45 25.07 30.87
N VAL A 18 0.18 25.47 30.94
CA VAL A 18 -0.93 24.78 30.24
C VAL A 18 -0.70 24.82 28.72
N ASN A 19 -0.31 25.97 28.17
CA ASN A 19 -0.02 26.08 26.73
C ASN A 19 1.18 25.23 26.31
N LEU A 20 2.21 25.09 27.16
CA LEU A 20 3.33 24.19 26.90
C LEU A 20 2.87 22.72 26.84
N PHE A 21 2.02 22.27 27.77
CA PHE A 21 1.49 20.91 27.75
C PHE A 21 0.68 20.60 26.48
N ILE A 22 -0.14 21.56 26.03
CA ILE A 22 -0.90 21.42 24.78
C ILE A 22 0.05 21.28 23.58
N ASN A 23 1.09 22.11 23.52
CA ASN A 23 2.10 22.06 22.47
C ASN A 23 2.86 20.73 22.47
N PHE A 24 3.25 20.20 23.65
CA PHE A 24 3.87 18.89 23.76
C PHE A 24 2.98 17.76 23.24
N SER A 25 1.69 17.76 23.62
CA SER A 25 0.71 16.77 23.15
C SER A 25 0.56 16.81 21.62
N ASN A 26 0.49 18.00 21.04
CA ASN A 26 0.40 18.19 19.60
C ASN A 26 1.67 17.72 18.88
N ILE A 27 2.85 18.05 19.40
CA ILE A 27 4.12 17.58 18.83
C ILE A 27 4.19 16.04 18.87
N PHE A 28 3.78 15.40 19.97
CA PHE A 28 3.76 13.94 20.05
C PHE A 28 2.84 13.31 18.99
N ARG A 29 1.65 13.89 18.76
CA ARG A 29 0.74 13.43 17.70
C ARG A 29 1.35 13.57 16.31
N ILE A 30 2.04 14.68 16.05
CA ILE A 30 2.73 14.92 14.77
C ILE A 30 3.85 13.90 14.55
N VAL A 31 4.65 13.64 15.59
CA VAL A 31 5.70 12.60 15.54
C VAL A 31 5.11 11.23 15.25
N SER A 32 4.05 10.84 15.96
CA SER A 32 3.35 9.58 15.72
C SER A 32 2.83 9.47 14.28
N TYR A 33 2.27 10.56 13.75
CA TYR A 33 1.84 10.63 12.36
C TYR A 33 3.00 10.43 11.38
N CYS A 34 4.15 11.09 11.58
CA CYS A 34 5.34 10.93 10.74
C CYS A 34 5.87 9.50 10.74
N PHE A 35 5.84 8.82 11.90
CA PHE A 35 6.21 7.40 11.98
C PHE A 35 5.17 6.48 11.32
N LYS A 36 3.87 6.75 11.45
CA LYS A 36 2.82 5.93 10.79
C LYS A 36 2.86 6.06 9.26
N SER A 37 3.07 7.28 8.77
CA SER A 37 3.09 7.59 7.34
C SER A 37 4.46 7.42 6.68
N ASN A 38 5.51 7.13 7.45
CA ASN A 38 6.90 7.06 7.00
C ASN A 38 7.35 8.29 6.19
N THR A 39 6.82 9.47 6.51
CA THR A 39 7.15 10.73 5.82
C THR A 39 7.23 11.90 6.79
N LEU A 40 8.09 12.87 6.46
CA LEU A 40 8.27 14.12 7.19
C LEU A 40 7.60 15.32 6.51
N ASN A 41 7.00 15.13 5.33
CA ASN A 41 6.51 16.23 4.48
C ASN A 41 5.48 17.12 5.17
N GLN A 42 4.69 16.57 6.09
CA GLN A 42 3.64 17.31 6.81
C GLN A 42 4.08 17.79 8.20
N TYR A 43 5.30 17.47 8.65
CA TYR A 43 5.75 17.77 10.02
C TYR A 43 5.63 19.26 10.35
N TRP A 44 6.26 20.11 9.53
CA TRP A 44 6.27 21.56 9.74
C TRP A 44 4.89 22.18 9.55
N SER A 45 4.13 21.74 8.55
CA SER A 45 2.78 22.24 8.32
C SER A 45 1.86 21.97 9.52
N LEU A 46 1.88 20.74 10.06
CA LEU A 46 1.07 20.40 11.23
C LEU A 46 1.58 21.10 12.49
N PHE A 47 2.89 21.30 12.63
CA PHE A 47 3.47 22.04 13.74
C PHE A 47 2.98 23.50 13.75
N PHE A 48 3.14 24.23 12.65
CA PHE A 48 2.70 25.63 12.56
C PHE A 48 1.19 25.77 12.72
N LYS A 49 0.41 24.82 12.20
CA LYS A 49 -1.06 24.83 12.31
C LYS A 49 -1.54 24.58 13.75
N ASN A 50 -0.92 23.65 14.47
CA ASN A 50 -1.45 23.14 15.74
C ASN A 50 -0.71 23.66 16.98
N CYS A 51 0.51 24.17 16.84
CA CYS A 51 1.37 24.54 17.98
C CYS A 51 1.73 26.04 18.04
N VAL A 52 1.50 26.78 16.95
CA VAL A 52 1.80 28.22 16.89
C VAL A 52 0.50 29.02 16.93
N SER A 53 0.40 29.90 17.92
CA SER A 53 -0.77 30.77 18.13
C SER A 53 -0.31 32.20 18.34
N GLY A 54 -0.87 33.14 17.56
CA GLY A 54 -0.58 34.57 17.71
C GLY A 54 -0.96 35.15 19.07
N ARG A 55 -1.83 34.46 19.83
CA ARG A 55 -2.24 34.86 21.19
C ARG A 55 -1.27 34.39 22.28
N ALA A 56 -0.36 33.47 21.96
CA ALA A 56 0.52 32.81 22.92
C ALA A 56 1.97 32.76 22.42
N LEU A 57 2.54 33.95 22.19
CA LEU A 57 3.86 34.12 21.55
C LEU A 57 5.00 33.47 22.35
N ILE A 58 5.05 33.67 23.67
CA ILE A 58 6.16 33.17 24.51
C ILE A 58 6.19 31.63 24.52
N SER A 59 5.04 30.97 24.72
CA SER A 59 4.96 29.50 24.66
C SER A 59 5.23 28.95 23.25
N SER A 60 4.93 29.73 22.20
CA SER A 60 5.22 29.34 20.82
C SER A 60 6.72 29.34 20.54
N ILE A 61 7.49 30.28 21.09
CA ILE A 61 8.97 30.31 20.94
C ILE A 61 9.60 29.05 21.54
N PHE A 62 9.21 28.69 22.77
CA PHE A 62 9.68 27.45 23.40
C PHE A 62 9.26 26.21 22.61
N ALA A 63 8.02 26.17 22.09
CA ALA A 63 7.55 25.06 21.27
C ALA A 63 8.32 24.92 19.95
N ILE A 64 8.76 26.02 19.33
CA ILE A 64 9.60 26.00 18.12
C ILE A 64 10.96 25.36 18.42
N ILE A 65 11.62 25.77 19.51
CA ILE A 65 12.92 25.19 19.91
C ILE A 65 12.78 23.68 20.11
N ILE A 66 11.75 23.24 20.84
CA ILE A 66 11.48 21.83 21.10
C ILE A 66 11.17 21.08 19.80
N ALA A 67 10.37 21.66 18.91
CA ALA A 67 10.03 21.04 17.62
C ALA A 67 11.26 20.87 16.71
N VAL A 68 12.18 21.83 16.68
CA VAL A 68 13.44 21.69 15.94
C VAL A 68 14.26 20.53 16.48
N VAL A 69 14.43 20.44 17.81
CA VAL A 69 15.16 19.34 18.45
C VAL A 69 14.52 17.99 18.13
N ILE A 70 13.20 17.89 18.25
CA ILE A 70 12.46 16.66 17.94
C ILE A 70 12.56 16.32 16.46
N PHE A 71 12.46 17.30 15.56
CA PHE A 71 12.63 17.09 14.12
C PHE A 71 14.00 16.48 13.82
N ILE A 72 15.08 17.02 14.40
CA ILE A 72 16.44 16.50 14.21
C ILE A 72 16.52 15.05 14.72
N ILE A 73 15.90 14.74 15.86
CA ILE A 73 15.91 13.40 16.44
C ILE A 73 15.13 12.39 15.58
N ILE A 74 13.92 12.71 15.14
CA ILE A 74 13.06 11.74 14.43
C ILE A 74 13.47 11.56 12.96
N THR A 75 14.07 12.58 12.36
CA THR A 75 14.46 12.59 10.93
C THR A 75 15.28 11.36 10.53
N PRO A 76 16.41 11.03 11.20
CA PRO A 76 17.19 9.85 10.84
C PRO A 76 16.40 8.56 10.95
N PHE A 77 15.51 8.41 11.94
CA PHE A 77 14.69 7.20 12.09
C PHE A 77 13.66 7.07 10.99
N VAL A 78 12.95 8.14 10.65
CA VAL A 78 11.94 8.13 9.58
C VAL A 78 12.59 7.91 8.22
N LEU A 79 13.73 8.56 7.95
CA LEU A 79 14.49 8.36 6.71
C LEU A 79 15.09 6.95 6.62
N PHE A 80 15.69 6.44 7.71
CA PHE A 80 16.23 5.09 7.75
C PHE A 80 15.13 4.06 7.51
N ARG A 81 13.99 4.19 8.18
CA ARG A 81 12.84 3.29 8.02
C ARG A 81 12.25 3.38 6.62
N ARG A 82 12.11 4.57 6.05
CA ARG A 82 11.70 4.77 4.66
C ARG A 82 12.68 4.10 3.68
N ALA A 83 13.97 4.21 3.93
CA ALA A 83 15.01 3.62 3.09
C ALA A 83 15.06 2.08 3.21
N THR A 84 14.93 1.51 4.42
CA THR A 84 14.97 0.05 4.61
C THR A 84 13.68 -0.63 4.16
N ILE A 85 12.51 -0.10 4.55
CA ILE A 85 11.22 -0.66 4.14
C ILE A 85 11.00 -0.42 2.64
N GLY A 86 11.33 0.76 2.13
CA GLY A 86 11.25 1.06 0.70
C GLY A 86 12.15 0.18 -0.15
N LYS A 87 13.40 -0.07 0.28
CA LYS A 87 14.31 -1.01 -0.41
C LYS A 87 13.80 -2.45 -0.34
N LYS A 88 13.22 -2.88 0.79
CA LYS A 88 12.66 -4.22 0.94
C LYS A 88 11.45 -4.41 0.01
N THR A 89 10.54 -3.44 -0.06
CA THR A 89 9.39 -3.49 -0.98
C THR A 89 9.84 -3.41 -2.44
N ALA A 90 10.78 -2.53 -2.78
CA ALA A 90 11.33 -2.43 -4.14
C ALA A 90 12.02 -3.73 -4.59
N ALA A 91 12.77 -4.39 -3.70
CA ALA A 91 13.37 -5.69 -3.99
C ALA A 91 12.31 -6.78 -4.20
N LEU A 92 11.23 -6.78 -3.41
CA LEU A 92 10.12 -7.73 -3.59
C LEU A 92 9.36 -7.48 -4.91
N ILE A 93 9.21 -6.22 -5.33
CA ILE A 93 8.65 -5.83 -6.63
C ILE A 93 9.58 -6.29 -7.75
N GLU A 94 10.88 -6.01 -7.66
CA GLU A 94 11.87 -6.39 -8.67
C GLU A 94 11.97 -7.92 -8.83
N GLU A 95 11.86 -8.66 -7.74
CA GLU A 95 11.85 -10.12 -7.74
C GLU A 95 10.52 -10.74 -8.20
N GLY A 96 9.48 -9.91 -8.45
CA GLY A 96 8.15 -10.36 -8.88
C GLY A 96 7.32 -11.00 -7.75
N ILE A 97 7.75 -10.86 -6.50
CA ILE A 97 7.08 -11.43 -5.31
C ILE A 97 5.88 -10.58 -4.90
N LEU A 98 5.91 -9.29 -5.21
CA LEU A 98 4.81 -8.35 -5.04
C LEU A 98 4.50 -7.64 -6.36
N PHE A 99 3.23 -7.65 -6.76
CA PHE A 99 2.74 -6.88 -7.91
C PHE A 99 2.12 -5.58 -7.41
N GLU A 100 2.63 -4.44 -7.89
CA GLU A 100 2.01 -3.14 -7.66
C GLU A 100 1.20 -2.75 -8.88
N TYR A 101 -0.12 -2.69 -8.71
CA TYR A 101 -1.03 -2.23 -9.74
C TYR A 101 -1.28 -0.74 -9.57
N GLN A 102 -0.98 0.03 -10.62
CA GLN A 102 -1.44 1.41 -10.76
C GLN A 102 -2.69 1.41 -11.62
N ASP A 103 -3.71 2.16 -11.20
CA ASP A 103 -4.92 2.33 -12.00
C ASP A 103 -4.56 3.02 -13.31
N LEU A 104 -4.78 2.32 -14.42
CA LEU A 104 -4.68 2.85 -15.76
C LEU A 104 -6.08 3.13 -16.27
N ASN A 105 -6.28 4.21 -17.02
CA ASN A 105 -7.53 4.43 -17.74
C ASN A 105 -7.42 3.80 -19.14
N LEU A 106 -7.85 2.54 -19.26
CA LEU A 106 -7.84 1.77 -20.52
C LEU A 106 -9.23 1.54 -21.11
N SER A 107 -10.30 1.91 -20.39
CA SER A 107 -11.69 1.71 -20.79
C SER A 107 -12.01 2.28 -22.18
N ASP A 108 -11.40 3.41 -22.54
CA ASP A 108 -11.64 4.08 -23.83
C ASP A 108 -10.77 3.55 -24.98
N LYS A 109 -9.88 2.59 -24.71
CA LYS A 109 -8.85 2.15 -25.67
C LYS A 109 -9.16 0.83 -26.39
N ASN A 110 -10.33 0.22 -26.12
CA ASN A 110 -10.76 -1.05 -26.69
C ASN A 110 -9.68 -2.15 -26.63
N VAL A 111 -9.01 -2.24 -25.48
CA VAL A 111 -7.94 -3.20 -25.22
C VAL A 111 -8.54 -4.42 -24.54
N HIS A 112 -8.21 -5.60 -25.04
CA HIS A 112 -8.71 -6.88 -24.50
C HIS A 112 -7.57 -7.71 -23.92
N PHE A 113 -7.91 -8.53 -22.93
CA PHE A 113 -6.94 -9.47 -22.36
C PHE A 113 -6.72 -10.66 -23.29
N ASN A 114 -5.45 -11.02 -23.47
CA ASN A 114 -5.06 -12.37 -23.82
C ASN A 114 -4.77 -13.18 -22.54
N SER A 115 -4.98 -14.50 -22.61
CA SER A 115 -4.79 -15.38 -21.45
C SER A 115 -4.36 -16.77 -21.88
N ASN A 116 -3.59 -17.44 -21.02
CA ASN A 116 -3.29 -18.86 -21.12
C ASN A 116 -4.31 -19.76 -20.37
N LEU A 117 -5.40 -19.20 -19.83
CA LEU A 117 -6.40 -19.94 -19.05
C LEU A 117 -6.86 -21.22 -19.75
N GLU A 118 -7.34 -21.12 -20.99
CA GLU A 118 -7.90 -22.26 -21.73
C GLU A 118 -6.89 -23.39 -21.88
N SER A 119 -5.63 -23.07 -22.20
CA SER A 119 -4.56 -24.06 -22.31
C SER A 119 -4.26 -24.79 -20.99
N LEU A 120 -4.56 -24.16 -19.85
CA LEU A 120 -4.27 -24.68 -18.52
C LEU A 120 -5.44 -25.41 -17.87
N THR A 121 -6.68 -24.95 -18.12
CA THR A 121 -7.88 -25.41 -17.43
C THR A 121 -8.93 -26.03 -18.36
N GLY A 122 -8.79 -25.83 -19.67
CA GLY A 122 -9.80 -26.18 -20.67
C GLY A 122 -10.99 -25.21 -20.73
N ILE A 123 -10.99 -24.14 -19.91
CA ILE A 123 -12.08 -23.18 -19.84
C ILE A 123 -11.82 -22.06 -20.85
N SER A 124 -12.70 -21.94 -21.84
CA SER A 124 -12.68 -20.85 -22.79
C SER A 124 -13.55 -19.69 -22.29
N LEU A 125 -12.95 -18.52 -22.16
CA LEU A 125 -13.68 -17.28 -21.89
C LEU A 125 -14.08 -16.64 -23.21
N THR A 126 -15.06 -15.75 -23.18
CA THR A 126 -15.36 -14.91 -24.33
C THR A 126 -14.10 -14.10 -24.69
N ASN A 127 -13.71 -14.09 -25.97
CA ASN A 127 -12.50 -13.42 -26.47
C ASN A 127 -12.51 -11.88 -26.31
N ASP A 128 -13.57 -11.32 -25.71
CA ASP A 128 -13.85 -9.90 -25.65
C ASP A 128 -13.76 -9.31 -24.24
N LEU A 129 -13.10 -9.98 -23.28
CA LEU A 129 -12.86 -9.41 -21.95
C LEU A 129 -11.99 -8.14 -22.04
N ALA A 130 -12.66 -6.99 -22.06
CA ALA A 130 -12.04 -5.69 -22.11
C ALA A 130 -11.28 -5.39 -20.80
N ALA A 131 -10.07 -4.88 -20.94
CA ALA A 131 -9.25 -4.44 -19.82
C ALA A 131 -9.59 -3.00 -19.47
N THR A 132 -10.04 -2.75 -18.23
CA THR A 132 -10.29 -1.38 -17.74
C THR A 132 -9.00 -0.71 -17.29
N GLY A 133 -7.99 -1.50 -16.89
CA GLY A 133 -6.75 -1.00 -16.29
C GLY A 133 -6.83 -0.81 -14.78
N ASN A 134 -7.99 -1.12 -14.18
CA ASN A 134 -8.17 -1.20 -12.74
C ASN A 134 -8.23 -2.68 -12.32
N VAL A 135 -7.20 -3.16 -11.63
CA VAL A 135 -7.07 -4.58 -11.26
C VAL A 135 -8.24 -5.10 -10.43
N LYS A 136 -8.88 -4.27 -9.62
CA LYS A 136 -10.01 -4.69 -8.78
C LYS A 136 -11.24 -4.95 -9.65
N ILE A 137 -11.52 -4.06 -10.61
CA ILE A 137 -12.63 -4.21 -11.55
C ILE A 137 -12.36 -5.41 -12.46
N ASP A 138 -11.18 -5.44 -13.08
CA ASP A 138 -10.78 -6.49 -14.02
C ASP A 138 -10.78 -7.87 -13.35
N ALA A 139 -10.25 -7.99 -12.12
CA ALA A 139 -10.30 -9.23 -11.36
C ALA A 139 -11.73 -9.68 -11.05
N THR A 140 -12.61 -8.75 -10.69
CA THR A 140 -14.01 -9.08 -10.38
C THR A 140 -14.72 -9.61 -11.63
N LEU A 141 -14.53 -8.95 -12.78
CA LEU A 141 -15.11 -9.37 -14.06
C LEU A 141 -14.58 -10.74 -14.49
N VAL A 142 -13.26 -10.92 -14.47
CA VAL A 142 -12.62 -12.19 -14.84
C VAL A 142 -13.05 -13.33 -13.92
N ILE A 143 -13.09 -13.12 -12.60
CA ILE A 143 -13.55 -14.13 -11.64
C ILE A 143 -15.01 -14.51 -11.90
N SER A 144 -15.88 -13.53 -12.15
CA SER A 144 -17.30 -13.76 -12.42
C SER A 144 -17.51 -14.57 -13.70
N GLU A 145 -16.77 -14.26 -14.77
CA GLU A 145 -16.85 -14.98 -16.04
C GLU A 145 -16.34 -16.42 -15.89
N ILE A 146 -15.19 -16.61 -15.25
CA ILE A 146 -14.65 -17.95 -14.97
C ILE A 146 -15.65 -18.74 -14.13
N GLN A 147 -16.16 -18.18 -13.04
CA GLN A 147 -17.11 -18.86 -12.16
C GLN A 147 -18.35 -19.32 -12.93
N THR A 148 -18.91 -18.45 -13.78
CA THR A 148 -20.09 -18.76 -14.60
C THR A 148 -19.82 -19.94 -15.53
N LYS A 149 -18.67 -19.96 -16.20
CA LYS A 149 -18.28 -21.06 -17.10
C LYS A 149 -18.00 -22.37 -16.36
N VAL A 150 -17.27 -22.30 -15.25
CA VAL A 150 -16.93 -23.46 -14.41
C VAL A 150 -18.21 -24.11 -13.87
N GLN A 151 -19.14 -23.31 -13.37
CA GLN A 151 -20.40 -23.80 -12.82
C GLN A 151 -21.34 -24.36 -13.90
N ALA A 152 -21.29 -23.84 -15.13
CA ALA A 152 -22.02 -24.41 -16.26
C ALA A 152 -21.49 -25.79 -16.69
N GLU A 153 -20.25 -26.13 -16.33
CA GLU A 153 -19.63 -27.44 -16.57
C GLU A 153 -19.72 -28.38 -15.33
N ASP A 154 -20.57 -28.07 -14.34
CA ASP A 154 -20.73 -28.81 -13.09
C ASP A 154 -19.43 -28.97 -12.26
N LYS A 155 -18.50 -28.03 -12.42
CA LYS A 155 -17.22 -28.00 -11.69
C LYS A 155 -17.29 -27.10 -10.47
N THR A 156 -16.41 -27.37 -9.50
CA THR A 156 -16.29 -26.57 -8.28
C THR A 156 -15.38 -25.36 -8.49
N PHE A 157 -15.80 -24.19 -8.00
CA PHE A 157 -15.03 -22.95 -8.09
C PHE A 157 -14.87 -22.29 -6.71
N SER A 158 -13.66 -21.86 -6.39
CA SER A 158 -13.41 -20.95 -5.26
C SER A 158 -12.25 -20.02 -5.58
N PHE A 159 -12.22 -18.86 -4.92
CA PHE A 159 -11.11 -17.92 -5.07
C PHE A 159 -10.71 -17.28 -3.74
N LYS A 160 -9.47 -16.82 -3.67
CA LYS A 160 -8.92 -15.98 -2.60
C LYS A 160 -8.20 -14.79 -3.22
N ALA A 161 -8.47 -13.58 -2.75
CA ALA A 161 -7.71 -12.40 -3.13
C ALA A 161 -6.46 -12.27 -2.24
N MET A 162 -5.37 -11.74 -2.81
CA MET A 162 -4.12 -11.44 -2.10
C MET A 162 -3.59 -12.62 -1.27
N HIS A 163 -3.53 -13.80 -1.89
CA HIS A 163 -3.15 -15.04 -1.22
C HIS A 163 -1.63 -15.18 -1.12
N ASN A 164 -1.13 -15.49 0.07
CA ASN A 164 0.30 -15.72 0.28
C ASN A 164 0.67 -17.16 -0.06
N ILE A 165 1.70 -17.33 -0.89
CA ILE A 165 2.32 -18.63 -1.18
C ILE A 165 3.78 -18.57 -0.75
N THR A 166 4.16 -19.40 0.22
CA THR A 166 5.56 -19.58 0.60
C THR A 166 6.31 -20.32 -0.51
N LEU A 167 7.33 -19.67 -1.05
CA LEU A 167 8.23 -20.17 -2.09
C LEU A 167 9.34 -21.06 -1.49
N ASN A 168 10.09 -21.74 -2.36
CA ASN A 168 11.17 -22.65 -1.93
C ASN A 168 12.32 -21.94 -1.19
N ASP A 169 12.51 -20.64 -1.43
CA ASP A 169 13.49 -19.81 -0.73
C ASP A 169 12.97 -19.24 0.61
N GLY A 170 11.79 -19.67 1.06
CA GLY A 170 11.15 -19.26 2.30
C GLY A 170 10.48 -17.87 2.24
N LYS A 171 10.50 -17.20 1.09
CA LYS A 171 9.79 -15.92 0.91
C LYS A 171 8.32 -16.16 0.58
N ASP A 172 7.44 -15.26 1.02
CA ASP A 172 6.01 -15.31 0.68
C ASP A 172 5.72 -14.44 -0.54
N ALA A 173 5.24 -15.07 -1.61
CA ALA A 173 4.69 -14.39 -2.77
C ALA A 173 3.23 -14.01 -2.53
N ILE A 174 2.88 -12.76 -2.84
CA ILE A 174 1.52 -12.26 -2.71
C ILE A 174 0.84 -12.35 -4.07
N VAL A 175 -0.06 -13.33 -4.21
CA VAL A 175 -0.80 -13.58 -5.44
C VAL A 175 -2.06 -12.72 -5.47
N PRO A 176 -2.29 -11.91 -6.52
CA PRO A 176 -3.46 -11.03 -6.61
C PRO A 176 -4.79 -11.78 -6.50
N VAL A 177 -4.92 -12.86 -7.27
CA VAL A 177 -6.08 -13.75 -7.25
C VAL A 177 -5.60 -15.18 -7.29
N PHE A 178 -6.09 -16.03 -6.39
CA PHE A 178 -5.78 -17.44 -6.33
C PHE A 178 -7.07 -18.22 -6.50
N ILE A 179 -7.27 -18.81 -7.68
CA ILE A 179 -8.48 -19.59 -7.98
C ILE A 179 -8.23 -21.07 -7.75
N THR A 180 -9.27 -21.82 -7.44
CA THR A 180 -9.25 -23.28 -7.40
C THR A 180 -10.44 -23.82 -8.18
N ILE A 181 -10.15 -24.65 -9.17
CA ILE A 181 -11.12 -25.33 -10.03
C ILE A 181 -10.91 -26.82 -9.85
N ASP A 182 -11.92 -27.55 -9.36
CA ASP A 182 -11.85 -29.00 -9.09
C ASP A 182 -10.56 -29.42 -8.37
N GLN A 183 -10.30 -28.77 -7.23
CA GLN A 183 -9.14 -29.01 -6.37
C GLN A 183 -7.78 -28.63 -6.97
N LYS A 184 -7.72 -28.16 -8.23
CA LYS A 184 -6.50 -27.62 -8.83
C LYS A 184 -6.46 -26.12 -8.63
N SER A 185 -5.41 -25.66 -7.95
CA SER A 185 -5.24 -24.24 -7.65
C SER A 185 -4.30 -23.56 -8.63
N HIS A 186 -4.69 -22.35 -9.04
CA HIS A 186 -3.98 -21.55 -10.02
C HIS A 186 -3.81 -20.11 -9.50
N PRO A 187 -2.56 -19.65 -9.34
CA PRO A 187 -2.26 -18.23 -9.19
C PRO A 187 -2.64 -17.45 -10.46
N VAL A 188 -3.34 -16.34 -10.32
CA VAL A 188 -3.80 -15.48 -11.42
C VAL A 188 -3.20 -14.08 -11.28
N TYR A 189 -2.60 -13.60 -12.38
CA TYR A 189 -1.93 -12.30 -12.46
C TYR A 189 -2.47 -11.46 -13.62
N PHE A 190 -2.46 -10.13 -13.45
CA PHE A 190 -2.86 -9.17 -14.47
C PHE A 190 -1.62 -8.46 -14.99
N VAL A 191 -1.48 -8.33 -16.31
CA VAL A 191 -0.26 -7.81 -16.94
C VAL A 191 -0.62 -6.66 -17.86
N TYR A 192 -0.49 -5.46 -17.30
CA TYR A 192 -0.80 -4.20 -18.00
C TYR A 192 0.41 -3.49 -18.65
N ASN A 193 1.64 -3.83 -18.26
CA ASN A 193 2.84 -3.13 -18.71
C ASN A 193 4.07 -4.06 -18.66
N GLU A 194 5.19 -3.61 -19.23
CA GLU A 194 6.44 -4.40 -19.31
C GLU A 194 7.01 -4.77 -17.94
N MET A 195 6.79 -3.93 -16.92
CA MET A 195 7.19 -4.25 -15.55
C MET A 195 6.41 -5.45 -15.02
N HIS A 196 5.08 -5.48 -15.16
CA HIS A 196 4.26 -6.63 -14.78
C HIS A 196 4.65 -7.89 -15.55
N LYS A 197 4.98 -7.77 -16.84
CA LYS A 197 5.45 -8.90 -17.66
C LYS A 197 6.75 -9.49 -17.12
N ASN A 198 7.74 -8.63 -16.81
CA ASN A 198 9.00 -9.06 -16.23
C ASN A 198 8.81 -9.70 -14.84
N GLN A 199 7.92 -9.15 -14.01
CA GLN A 199 7.56 -9.73 -12.72
C GLN A 199 6.90 -11.10 -12.87
N PHE A 200 5.96 -11.23 -13.82
CA PHE A 200 5.29 -12.49 -14.10
C PHE A 200 6.27 -13.57 -14.53
N ASN A 201 7.19 -13.25 -15.45
CA ASN A 201 8.19 -14.21 -15.92
C ASN A 201 9.08 -14.71 -14.77
N LYS A 202 9.50 -13.82 -13.85
CA LYS A 202 10.29 -14.20 -12.67
C LYS A 202 9.51 -15.08 -11.70
N ILE A 203 8.28 -14.69 -11.35
CA ILE A 203 7.49 -15.41 -10.35
C ILE A 203 6.95 -16.74 -10.88
N ASN A 204 6.62 -16.82 -12.17
CA ASN A 204 6.05 -18.03 -12.77
C ASN A 204 7.01 -19.22 -12.65
N SER A 205 8.32 -19.03 -12.89
CA SER A 205 9.31 -20.09 -12.67
C SER A 205 9.40 -20.53 -11.21
N LYS A 206 9.30 -19.58 -10.26
CA LYS A 206 9.33 -19.90 -8.82
C LYS A 206 8.08 -20.65 -8.37
N LEU A 207 6.90 -20.28 -8.88
CA LEU A 207 5.62 -20.93 -8.60
C LEU A 207 5.54 -22.32 -9.24
N TYR A 208 6.08 -22.49 -10.44
CA TYR A 208 6.18 -23.78 -11.11
C TYR A 208 6.99 -24.79 -10.28
N ASN A 209 8.09 -24.34 -9.67
CA ASN A 209 8.90 -25.17 -8.76
C ASN A 209 8.17 -25.55 -7.46
N ARG A 210 7.02 -24.93 -7.15
CA ARG A 210 6.11 -25.30 -6.05
C ARG A 210 4.92 -26.15 -6.52
N GLY A 211 4.86 -26.48 -7.81
CA GLY A 211 3.78 -27.27 -8.42
C GLY A 211 2.60 -26.44 -8.93
N PHE A 212 2.68 -25.11 -8.93
CA PHE A 212 1.62 -24.24 -9.44
C PHE A 212 1.82 -23.89 -10.91
N LYS A 213 0.73 -23.92 -11.69
CA LYS A 213 0.69 -23.35 -13.04
C LYS A 213 -0.05 -22.02 -13.00
N SER A 214 0.67 -20.92 -13.26
CA SER A 214 0.12 -19.56 -13.16
C SER A 214 -0.65 -19.17 -14.42
N ILE A 215 -1.78 -18.50 -14.23
CA ILE A 215 -2.61 -17.91 -15.28
C ILE A 215 -2.28 -16.43 -15.38
N TYR A 216 -2.15 -15.91 -16.59
CA TYR A 216 -2.08 -14.47 -16.84
C TYR A 216 -3.32 -13.97 -17.57
N PHE A 217 -3.66 -12.72 -17.31
CA PHE A 217 -4.52 -11.89 -18.15
C PHE A 217 -3.69 -10.67 -18.56
N SER A 218 -3.25 -10.63 -19.82
CA SER A 218 -2.28 -9.66 -20.30
C SER A 218 -2.84 -8.85 -21.46
N ILE A 219 -2.57 -7.54 -21.47
CA ILE A 219 -2.80 -6.70 -22.65
C ILE A 219 -1.57 -6.64 -23.56
N LEU A 220 -0.46 -7.22 -23.11
CA LEU A 220 0.79 -7.35 -23.85
C LEU A 220 0.93 -8.79 -24.39
N PRO A 221 1.67 -9.01 -25.49
CA PRO A 221 2.08 -10.35 -25.90
C PRO A 221 2.93 -11.01 -24.81
N MET A 222 2.62 -12.27 -24.48
CA MET A 222 3.29 -13.06 -23.42
C MET A 222 4.10 -14.20 -24.00
#